data_AF-A0A1M5XLA4-F1
#
_entry.id   AF-A0A1M5XLA4-F1
#
_cell.length_a   1.000
_cell.length_b   1.000
_cell.length_c   1.000
_cell.angle_alpha   90.00
_cell.angle_beta   90.00
_cell.angle_gamma   90.00
#
_symmetry.space_group_name_H-M   'P 1'
#
loop_
_entity.id
_entity.type
_entity.pdbx_description
1 polymer ?
#
loop_
_entity_poly.entity_id
_entity_poly.type
_entity_poly.pdbx_seq_one_letter_code
_entity_poly.pdbx_strand_id
1 'polypeptide(L)' 'YMDMYRKGMIDIDSLLTHRFTLDQIKEALEDSLKGALKNVVVIGGEK' A
#
# COMPACT_ATOMS: atom_id res chain seq x y z
N TYR A 1 5.20 17.94 -1.14
CA TYR A 1 4.83 16.61 -1.65
C TYR A 1 3.37 16.25 -1.36
N MET A 2 2.92 16.26 -0.09
CA MET A 2 1.50 15.96 0.23
C MET A 2 0.49 16.90 -0.42
N ASP A 3 0.83 18.18 -0.61
CA ASP A 3 -0.06 19.13 -1.31
C ASP A 3 -0.25 18.80 -2.80
N MET A 4 0.72 18.16 -3.45
CA MET A 4 0.61 17.76 -4.85
C MET A 4 -0.31 16.54 -5.00
N TYR A 5 -0.21 15.58 -4.08
CA TYR A 5 -1.16 14.46 -3.97
C TYR A 5 -2.59 14.95 -3.72
N ARG A 6 -2.79 15.84 -2.73
CA ARG A 6 -4.11 16.41 -2.42
C ARG A 6 -4.71 17.23 -3.56
N LYS A 7 -3.87 17.82 -4.41
CA LYS A 7 -4.29 18.54 -5.61
C LYS A 7 -4.44 17.64 -6.84
N GLY A 8 -4.32 16.32 -6.68
CA GLY A 8 -4.45 15.34 -7.78
C GLY A 8 -3.33 15.39 -8.80
N MET A 9 -2.22 16.09 -8.50
CA MET A 9 -1.07 16.21 -9.40
C MET A 9 -0.17 14.97 -9.38
N ILE A 10 -0.29 14.14 -8.33
CA ILE A 10 0.42 12.88 -8.19
C ILE A 10 -0.59 11.83 -7.77
N ASP A 11 -0.74 10.78 -8.57
CA ASP A 11 -1.58 9.64 -8.26
C ASP A 11 -0.75 8.58 -7.51
N ILE A 12 -0.70 8.70 -6.17
CA ILE A 12 0.00 7.74 -5.32
C ILE A 12 -0.76 6.41 -5.28
N ASP A 13 -2.08 6.42 -5.44
CA ASP A 13 -2.90 5.21 -5.42
C ASP A 13 -2.55 4.28 -6.58
N SER A 14 -2.26 4.83 -7.77
CA SER A 14 -1.79 4.05 -8.93
C SER A 14 -0.46 3.34 -8.71
N LEU A 15 0.34 3.80 -7.74
CA LEU A 15 1.63 3.20 -7.42
C LEU A 15 1.49 2.04 -6.43
N LEU A 16 0.35 1.91 -5.75
CA LEU A 16 0.09 0.82 -4.80
C LEU A 16 -0.28 -0.44 -5.57
N THR A 17 0.57 -1.46 -5.50
CA THR A 17 0.42 -2.68 -6.31
C THR A 17 -0.60 -3.63 -5.69
N HIS A 18 -0.64 -3.72 -4.35
CA HIS A 18 -1.55 -4.62 -3.63
C HIS A 18 -2.05 -4.01 -2.31
N ARG A 19 -3.29 -4.38 -1.96
CA ARG A 19 -3.94 -4.04 -0.70
C ARG A 19 -4.16 -5.32 0.10
N PHE A 20 -3.67 -5.34 1.32
CA PHE A 20 -3.84 -6.45 2.26
C PHE A 20 -4.70 -5.99 3.43
N THR A 21 -5.43 -6.93 4.01
CA THR A 21 -6.09 -6.73 5.30
C THR A 21 -5.08 -6.87 6.43
N LEU A 22 -5.41 -6.32 7.61
CA LEU A 22 -4.57 -6.44 8.82
C LEU A 22 -4.22 -7.90 9.15
N ASP A 23 -5.15 -8.83 8.94
CA ASP A 23 -4.94 -10.26 9.20
C ASP A 23 -3.82 -10.85 8.33
N GLN A 24 -3.58 -10.27 7.15
CA GLN A 24 -2.56 -10.70 6.19
C GLN A 24 -1.26 -9.90 6.29
N ILE A 25 -1.04 -9.17 7.39
CA ILE A 25 0.16 -8.32 7.55
C ILE A 25 1.48 -9.10 7.41
N LYS A 26 1.51 -10.37 7.82
CA LYS A 26 2.70 -11.22 7.69
C LYS A 26 3.00 -11.56 6.22
N GLU A 27 1.97 -11.90 5.45
CA GLU A 27 2.08 -12.17 4.01
C GLU A 27 2.54 -10.92 3.26
N ALA A 28 1.92 -9.77 3.57
CA ALA A 28 2.29 -8.47 3.03
C ALA A 28 3.77 -8.12 3.28
N LEU A 29 4.28 -8.40 4.47
CA LEU A 29 5.68 -8.20 4.84
C LEU A 29 6.61 -9.16 4.08
N GLU A 30 6.27 -10.43 4.00
CA GLU A 30 7.08 -11.42 3.28
C GLU A 30 7.16 -11.11 1.78
N ASP A 31 6.05 -10.72 1.16
CA ASP A 31 5.99 -10.38 -0.27
C ASP A 31 6.76 -9.09 -0.58
N SER A 32 6.74 -8.13 0.34
CA SER A 32 7.55 -6.93 0.23
C SER A 32 9.05 -7.22 0.38
N LEU A 33 9.44 -8.07 1.35
CA LEU A 33 10.84 -8.41 1.62
C LEU A 33 11.47 -9.30 0.54
N LYS A 34 10.69 -10.23 -0.03
CA LYS A 34 11.13 -11.11 -1.12
C LYS A 34 11.20 -10.39 -2.47
N GLY A 35 10.82 -9.11 -2.53
CA GLY A 35 10.88 -8.27 -3.73
C GLY A 35 9.80 -8.57 -4.76
N ALA A 36 8.81 -9.40 -4.42
CA ALA A 36 7.67 -9.69 -5.29
C ALA A 36 6.78 -8.46 -5.46
N LEU A 37 6.61 -7.66 -4.41
CA LEU A 37 5.76 -6.47 -4.39
C LEU A 37 6.55 -5.25 -3.88
N LYS A 38 6.53 -4.14 -4.62
CA LYS A 38 7.31 -2.94 -4.29
C LYS A 38 6.54 -1.92 -3.42
N ASN A 39 5.22 -1.86 -3.56
CA ASN A 39 4.39 -0.88 -2.87
C ASN A 39 3.13 -1.57 -2.32
N VAL A 40 3.15 -1.86 -1.02
CA VAL A 40 2.10 -2.62 -0.33
C VAL A 40 1.43 -1.74 0.72
N VAL A 41 0.11 -1.79 0.80
CA VAL A 41 -0.66 -1.13 1.86
C VAL A 41 -1.44 -2.16 2.66
N VAL A 42 -1.26 -2.12 3.97
CA VAL A 42 -2.02 -2.92 4.93
C VAL A 42 -2.99 -1.99 5.64
N ILE A 43 -4.30 -2.22 5.48
CA ILE A 43 -5.33 -1.40 6.10
C ILE A 43 -5.93 -2.17 7.27
N GLY A 44 -5.88 -1.56 8.44
CA GLY A 44 -6.59 -1.99 9.61
C GLY A 44 -7.87 -1.20 9.80
N GLY A 45 -9.01 -1.84 9.56
CA GLY A 45 -10.32 -1.28 9.88
C GLY A 45 -11.25 -2.40 10.33
N GLU A 46 -11.79 -2.27 11.54
CA GLU A 46 -13.05 -2.93 11.87
C GLU A 46 -14.15 -2.35 10.96
N LYS A 47 -15.08 -3.22 10.54
CA LYS A 47 -16.24 -2.86 9.73
C LYS A 47 -17.08 -1.75 10.36
#